data_AF-A0A9X5SEE9-F1
#
_entry.id   AF-A0A9X5SEE9-F1
#
_cell.length_a   1.000
_cell.length_b   1.000
_cell.length_c   1.000
_cell.angle_alpha   90.00
_cell.angle_beta   90.00
_cell.angle_gamma   90.00
#
_symmetry.space_group_name_H-M   'P 1'
#
loop_
_entity.id
_entity.type
_entity.pdbx_description
1 polymer ?
#
loop_
_entity_poly.entity_id
_entity_poly.type
_entity_poly.pdbx_seq_one_letter_code
_entity_poly.pdbx_strand_id
1 'polypeptide(L)'
;MVNNNKDIPAKMMALQLKDPTLLYNCYMPFLEHGGLFVPTEDVFSLGEDILLAVEIADYPKRFLPTKVVWINPARTSAHRPKGVGLAFSEHESCLQAKTLIEGELGPKLRSDRVTFTL
;
A
#
# COMPACT_ATOMS: atom_id res chain seq x y z
N MET A 1 6.36 28.34 -17.70
CA MET A 1 5.48 28.06 -16.56
C MET A 1 4.99 26.63 -16.72
N VAL A 2 5.58 25.68 -15.99
CA VAL A 2 5.14 24.28 -16.06
C VAL A 2 3.85 24.21 -15.26
N ASN A 3 2.72 23.99 -15.95
CA ASN A 3 1.44 23.74 -15.29
C ASN A 3 1.59 22.46 -14.45
N ASN A 4 1.74 22.64 -13.14
CA ASN A 4 1.92 21.54 -12.18
C ASN A 4 0.59 20.86 -11.82
N ASN A 5 -0.34 20.84 -12.77
CA ASN A 5 -1.66 20.22 -12.63
C ASN A 5 -1.58 18.72 -12.93
N LYS A 6 -0.51 18.07 -12.45
CA LYS A 6 -0.26 16.65 -12.67
C LYS A 6 -1.19 15.87 -11.75
N ASP A 7 -2.38 15.62 -12.29
CA ASP A 7 -3.15 14.40 -12.16
C ASP A 7 -3.39 13.95 -10.71
N ILE A 8 -4.41 14.54 -10.07
CA ILE A 8 -5.11 13.80 -9.02
C ILE A 8 -5.57 12.50 -9.70
N PRO A 9 -5.11 11.32 -9.25
CA PRO A 9 -5.50 10.07 -9.86
C PRO A 9 -7.03 9.99 -9.96
N ALA A 10 -7.55 9.62 -11.12
CA ALA A 10 -9.00 9.53 -11.33
C ALA A 10 -9.68 8.52 -10.38
N LYS A 11 -8.88 7.66 -9.73
CA LYS A 11 -9.33 6.59 -8.85
C LYS A 11 -8.67 6.71 -7.48
N MET A 12 -9.51 6.67 -6.45
CA MET A 12 -9.13 6.72 -5.05
C MET A 12 -9.50 5.41 -4.36
N MET A 13 -8.66 4.95 -3.44
CA MET A 13 -8.94 3.82 -2.56
C MET A 13 -8.76 4.24 -1.10
N ALA A 14 -9.45 3.56 -0.19
CA ALA A 14 -9.26 3.74 1.25
C ALA A 14 -8.83 2.43 1.90
N LEU A 15 -7.89 2.51 2.85
CA LEU A 15 -7.41 1.35 3.62
C LEU A 15 -7.21 1.74 5.08
N GLN A 16 -7.67 0.90 6.00
CA GLN A 16 -7.49 1.08 7.44
C GLN A 16 -6.63 -0.04 8.00
N LEU A 17 -5.51 0.32 8.62
CA LEU A 17 -4.49 -0.58 9.16
C LEU A 17 -4.27 -0.27 10.64
N LYS A 18 -5.29 -0.57 11.46
CA LYS A 18 -5.24 -0.37 12.92
C LYS A 18 -4.60 -1.55 13.66
N ASP A 19 -4.67 -2.74 13.08
CA ASP A 19 -4.10 -3.96 13.66
C ASP A 19 -2.64 -4.16 13.18
N PRO A 20 -1.66 -4.37 14.08
CA PRO A 20 -0.27 -4.56 13.70
C PRO A 20 -0.01 -5.80 12.83
N THR A 21 -0.81 -6.85 12.96
CA THR A 21 -0.72 -8.06 12.11
C THR A 21 -1.21 -7.76 10.71
N LEU A 22 -2.33 -7.04 10.58
CA LEU A 22 -2.84 -6.60 9.28
C LEU A 22 -1.86 -5.64 8.60
N LEU A 23 -1.30 -4.69 9.35
CA LEU A 23 -0.26 -3.79 8.84
C LEU A 23 0.95 -4.58 8.30
N TYR A 24 1.42 -5.57 9.05
CA TYR A 24 2.51 -6.45 8.62
C TYR A 24 2.16 -7.22 7.34
N ASN A 25 0.98 -7.84 7.29
CA ASN A 25 0.56 -8.65 6.14
C ASN A 25 0.37 -7.83 4.87
N CYS A 26 -0.05 -6.56 5.00
CA CYS A 26 -0.23 -5.66 3.87
C CYS A 26 1.06 -4.99 3.41
N TYR A 27 2.08 -4.85 4.25
CA TYR A 27 3.28 -4.09 3.90
C TYR A 27 4.20 -4.84 2.91
N MET A 28 4.66 -4.11 1.88
CA MET A 28 5.55 -4.61 0.83
C MET A 28 6.94 -3.92 0.95
N PRO A 29 7.82 -4.38 1.86
CA PRO A 29 9.09 -3.71 2.15
C PRO A 29 10.13 -3.80 1.03
N PHE A 30 9.95 -4.73 0.08
CA PHE A 30 10.91 -4.99 -1.01
C PHE A 30 10.80 -3.99 -2.17
N LEU A 31 9.80 -3.11 -2.16
CA LEU A 31 9.68 -2.02 -3.13
C LEU A 31 10.55 -0.83 -2.70
N GLU A 32 11.10 -0.08 -3.65
CA GLU A 32 12.09 0.98 -3.40
C GLU A 32 11.65 2.01 -2.35
N HIS A 33 10.39 2.44 -2.41
CA HIS A 33 9.79 3.37 -1.44
C HIS A 33 8.79 2.68 -0.51
N GLY A 34 8.75 1.34 -0.53
CA GLY A 34 7.72 0.53 0.09
C GLY A 34 6.42 0.48 -0.73
N GLY A 35 5.44 -0.23 -0.19
CA GLY A 35 4.10 -0.32 -0.76
C GLY A 35 3.14 -1.04 0.15
N LEU A 36 1.87 -1.06 -0.24
CA LEU A 36 0.81 -1.74 0.48
C LEU A 36 0.00 -2.62 -0.47
N PHE A 37 -0.27 -3.83 -0.01
CA PHE A 37 -1.33 -4.65 -0.55
C PHE A 37 -2.69 -4.17 -0.03
N VAL A 38 -3.63 -3.99 -0.94
CA VAL A 38 -5.01 -3.56 -0.66
C VAL A 38 -5.96 -4.67 -1.11
N PRO A 39 -6.62 -5.38 -0.17
CA PRO A 39 -7.68 -6.32 -0.50
C PRO A 39 -8.83 -5.59 -1.19
N THR A 40 -9.25 -6.06 -2.35
CA THR A 40 -10.36 -5.44 -3.11
C THR A 40 -10.90 -6.39 -4.18
N GLU A 41 -12.19 -6.24 -4.48
CA GLU A 41 -12.85 -6.91 -5.60
C GLU A 41 -12.79 -6.10 -6.90
N ASP A 42 -12.39 -4.84 -6.83
CA ASP A 42 -12.32 -3.95 -7.98
C ASP A 42 -11.26 -4.43 -8.99
N VAL A 43 -11.47 -4.07 -10.26
CA VAL A 43 -10.55 -4.40 -11.36
C VAL A 43 -9.59 -3.23 -11.57
N PHE A 44 -8.32 -3.56 -11.74
CA PHE A 44 -7.23 -2.62 -11.98
C PHE A 44 -6.35 -3.10 -13.12
N SER A 45 -5.61 -2.17 -13.71
CA SER A 45 -4.53 -2.44 -14.65
C SER A 45 -3.18 -2.18 -14.00
N LEU A 46 -2.15 -2.95 -14.38
CA LEU A 46 -0.78 -2.64 -13.99
C LEU A 46 -0.40 -1.24 -14.50
N GLY A 47 0.29 -0.48 -13.66
CA GLY A 47 0.71 0.89 -13.95
C GLY A 47 -0.34 1.97 -13.68
N GLU A 48 -1.59 1.59 -13.33
CA GLU A 48 -2.66 2.53 -12.99
C GLU A 48 -2.28 3.36 -11.75
N ASP A 49 -2.43 4.68 -11.86
CA ASP A 49 -2.18 5.61 -10.76
C ASP A 49 -3.39 5.63 -9.80
N ILE A 50 -3.13 5.50 -8.50
CA ILE A 50 -4.15 5.41 -7.45
C ILE A 50 -3.81 6.38 -6.32
N LEU A 51 -4.79 7.16 -5.89
CA LEU A 51 -4.68 7.93 -4.65
C LEU A 51 -5.17 7.08 -3.48
N LEU A 52 -4.25 6.62 -2.64
CA LEU A 52 -4.57 5.80 -1.47
C LEU A 52 -4.76 6.67 -0.23
N ALA A 53 -5.96 6.69 0.32
CA ALA A 53 -6.26 7.25 1.64
C ALA A 53 -6.03 6.16 2.70
N VAL A 54 -4.97 6.28 3.49
CA VAL A 54 -4.59 5.26 4.49
C VAL A 54 -4.67 5.80 5.92
N GLU A 55 -5.26 5.00 6.80
CA GLU A 55 -5.20 5.18 8.27
C GLU A 55 -4.30 4.09 8.85
N ILE A 56 -3.26 4.47 9.60
CA ILE A 56 -2.26 3.55 10.16
C ILE A 56 -2.25 3.74 11.67
N ALA A 57 -2.52 2.68 12.43
CA ALA A 57 -2.69 2.73 13.88
C ALA A 57 -3.59 3.92 14.31
N ASP A 58 -3.09 4.78 15.19
CA ASP A 58 -3.78 5.97 15.69
C ASP A 58 -3.28 7.28 15.05
N TYR A 59 -2.52 7.18 13.95
CA TYR A 59 -1.98 8.35 13.27
C TYR A 59 -3.00 9.01 12.34
N PRO A 60 -2.85 10.31 12.06
CA PRO A 60 -3.71 11.02 11.11
C PRO A 60 -3.76 10.34 9.74
N LYS A 61 -4.95 10.34 9.12
CA LYS A 61 -5.16 9.83 7.76
C LYS A 61 -4.19 10.50 6.78
N ARG A 62 -3.57 9.69 5.91
CA ARG A 62 -2.63 10.14 4.87
C ARG A 62 -3.19 9.86 3.48
N PHE A 63 -2.79 10.68 2.52
CA PHE A 63 -3.10 10.50 1.10
C PHE A 63 -1.80 10.26 0.34
N LEU A 64 -1.71 9.09 -0.29
CA LEU A 64 -0.51 8.58 -0.92
C LEU A 64 -0.72 8.43 -2.42
N PRO A 65 0.00 9.18 -3.27
CA PRO A 65 0.05 8.90 -4.69
C PRO A 65 0.83 7.60 -4.90
N THR A 66 0.14 6.59 -5.44
CA THR A 66 0.66 5.22 -5.60
C THR A 66 0.40 4.68 -7.00
N LYS A 67 1.05 3.56 -7.34
CA LYS A 67 0.90 2.88 -8.63
C LYS A 67 0.64 1.40 -8.46
N VAL A 68 -0.28 0.83 -9.24
CA VAL A 68 -0.52 -0.62 -9.25
C VAL A 68 0.68 -1.35 -9.84
N VAL A 69 1.33 -2.20 -9.04
CA VAL A 69 2.51 -2.98 -9.46
C VAL A 69 2.30 -4.49 -9.35
N TRP A 70 1.22 -4.92 -8.68
CA TRP A 70 0.86 -6.33 -8.56
C TRP A 70 -0.66 -6.48 -8.49
N ILE A 71 -1.19 -7.55 -9.08
CA ILE A 71 -2.61 -7.89 -9.03
C ILE A 71 -2.71 -9.34 -8.60
N ASN A 72 -3.41 -9.59 -7.50
CA ASN A 72 -3.76 -10.92 -7.07
C ASN A 72 -5.20 -11.24 -7.46
N PRO A 73 -5.44 -12.13 -8.45
CA PRO A 73 -6.79 -12.51 -8.86
C PRO A 73 -7.45 -13.52 -7.91
N ALA A 74 -6.77 -13.96 -6.84
CA ALA A 74 -7.02 -15.24 -6.18
C ALA A 74 -8.48 -15.51 -5.79
N ARG A 75 -9.03 -16.58 -6.39
CA ARG A 75 -10.30 -17.21 -6.00
C ARG A 75 -10.11 -18.53 -5.22
N THR A 76 -8.88 -18.92 -4.85
CA THR A 76 -8.59 -20.32 -4.41
C THR A 76 -7.58 -20.51 -3.28
N SER A 77 -6.94 -19.46 -2.72
CA SER A 77 -6.06 -19.62 -1.53
C SER A 77 -6.60 -18.89 -0.32
N ALA A 78 -6.94 -19.62 0.75
CA ALA A 78 -7.51 -19.08 1.99
C ALA A 78 -6.63 -18.02 2.68
N HIS A 79 -5.34 -17.95 2.35
CA HIS A 79 -4.35 -17.08 3.00
C HIS A 79 -3.96 -15.83 2.20
N ARG A 80 -4.42 -15.68 0.95
CA ARG A 80 -4.11 -14.50 0.11
C ARG A 80 -5.39 -14.01 -0.57
N PRO A 81 -6.04 -12.96 -0.04
CA PRO A 81 -7.27 -12.45 -0.61
C PRO A 81 -7.01 -11.82 -1.98
N LYS A 82 -8.05 -11.71 -2.80
CA LYS A 82 -8.00 -10.92 -4.03
C LYS A 82 -7.68 -9.46 -3.69
N GLY A 83 -6.86 -8.83 -4.52
CA GLY A 83 -6.51 -7.43 -4.32
C GLY A 83 -5.34 -6.97 -5.19
N VAL A 84 -4.78 -5.83 -4.81
CA VAL A 84 -3.73 -5.15 -5.59
C VAL A 84 -2.56 -4.72 -4.70
N GLY A 85 -1.35 -4.85 -5.22
CA GLY A 85 -0.16 -4.25 -4.63
C GLY A 85 0.06 -2.84 -5.19
N LEU A 86 0.08 -1.84 -4.31
CA LEU A 86 0.29 -0.43 -4.63
C LEU A 86 1.69 -0.01 -4.18
N ALA A 87 2.55 0.33 -5.13
CA ALA A 87 3.86 0.91 -4.86
C ALA A 87 3.72 2.37 -4.46
N PHE A 88 4.44 2.75 -3.41
CA PHE A 88 4.59 4.14 -3.01
C PHE A 88 5.45 4.89 -4.03
N SER A 89 5.11 6.15 -4.29
CA SER A 89 5.93 7.04 -5.12
C SER A 89 7.03 7.74 -4.30
N GLU A 90 7.86 8.53 -4.98
CA GLU A 90 8.87 9.41 -4.34
C GLU A 90 8.28 10.61 -3.58
N HIS A 91 6.95 10.76 -3.57
CA HIS A 91 6.27 11.86 -2.89
C HIS A 91 6.53 11.84 -1.37
N GLU A 92 6.66 13.01 -0.75
CA GLU A 92 7.00 13.13 0.67
C GLU A 92 6.04 12.36 1.59
N SER A 93 4.73 12.40 1.29
CA SER A 93 3.72 11.66 2.08
C SER A 93 3.97 10.15 2.08
N CYS A 94 4.50 9.61 0.98
CA CYS A 94 4.86 8.21 0.82
C CYS A 94 6.11 7.85 1.64
N LEU A 95 7.15 8.68 1.58
CA LEU A 95 8.38 8.48 2.36
C LEU A 95 8.11 8.53 3.87
N GLN A 96 7.26 9.46 4.30
CA GLN A 96 6.81 9.55 5.68
C GLN A 96 5.97 8.33 6.08
N ALA A 97 5.09 7.84 5.20
CA ALA A 97 4.31 6.63 5.46
C ALA A 97 5.21 5.39 5.58
N LYS A 98 6.22 5.23 4.70
CA LYS A 98 7.24 4.17 4.81
C LYS A 98 7.91 4.21 6.19
N THR A 99 8.42 5.37 6.57
CA THR A 99 9.12 5.57 7.85
C THR A 99 8.22 5.22 9.04
N LEU A 100 6.96 5.65 8.98
CA LEU A 100 5.96 5.35 10.01
C LEU A 100 5.71 3.84 10.12
N ILE A 101 5.41 3.17 9.00
CA ILE A 101 5.13 1.74 8.97
C ILE A 101 6.33 0.94 9.47
N GLU A 102 7.53 1.30 9.05
CA GLU A 102 8.75 0.62 9.48
C GLU A 102 9.04 0.83 10.97
N GLY A 103 8.72 2.02 11.50
CA GLY A 103 8.76 2.30 12.94
C GLY A 103 7.77 1.45 13.74
N GLU A 104 6.52 1.35 13.29
CA GLU A 104 5.46 0.56 13.93
C GLU A 104 5.75 -0.94 13.91
N LEU A 105 6.29 -1.45 12.79
CA LEU A 105 6.63 -2.87 12.67
C LEU A 105 7.95 -3.22 13.37
N GLY A 106 8.89 -2.28 13.43
CA GLY A 106 10.15 -2.42 14.15
C GLY A 106 10.88 -3.74 13.80
N PRO A 107 11.38 -4.50 14.79
CA PRO A 107 12.07 -5.77 14.55
C PRO A 107 11.23 -6.83 13.83
N LYS A 108 9.88 -6.72 13.83
CA LYS A 108 9.00 -7.71 13.17
C LYS A 108 9.19 -7.72 11.65
N LEU A 109 9.73 -6.66 11.06
CA LEU A 109 10.12 -6.65 9.64
C LEU A 109 11.16 -7.71 9.29
N ARG A 110 11.96 -8.17 10.26
CA ARG A 110 12.96 -9.23 10.09
C ARG A 110 12.37 -10.63 10.31
N SER A 111 11.07 -10.75 10.60
CA SER A 111 10.41 -12.04 10.74
C SER A 111 10.25 -12.69 9.37
N ASP A 112 10.52 -14.00 9.27
CA ASP A 112 10.25 -14.84 8.08
C ASP A 112 8.75 -15.13 7.87
N ARG A 113 7.86 -14.28 8.42
CA ARG A 113 6.41 -14.50 8.27
C ARG A 113 5.98 -14.11 6.86
N VAL A 114 5.15 -14.95 6.26
CA VAL A 114 4.61 -14.72 4.93
C VAL A 114 3.67 -13.51 4.96
N THR A 115 3.88 -12.56 4.04
CA THR A 115 2.96 -11.42 3.82
C THR A 115 1.91 -11.78 2.78
N PHE A 116 0.94 -10.91 2.49
CA PHE A 116 -0.01 -11.18 1.40
C PHE A 116 0.62 -11.20 0.00
N THR A 117 1.88 -10.78 -0.12
CA THR A 117 2.57 -10.58 -1.40
C THR A 117 3.74 -11.52 -1.65
N LEU A 118 4.11 -12.33 -0.65
CA LEU A 118 5.16 -13.36 -0.74
C LEU A 118 4.52 -14.76 -0.63
#